data_AF-A0A430QJ14-F1
#
_entry.id   AF-A0A430QJ14-F1
#
_cell.length_a   1.000
_cell.length_b   1.000
_cell.length_c   1.000
_cell.angle_alpha   90.00
_cell.angle_beta   90.00
_cell.angle_gamma   90.00
#
_symmetry.space_group_name_H-M   'P 1'
#
loop_
_entity.id
_entity.type
_entity.pdbx_description
1 polymer ?
#
loop_
_entity_poly.entity_id
_entity_poly.type
_entity_poly.pdbx_seq_one_letter_code
_entity_poly.pdbx_strand_id
1 'polypeptide(L)'
;MLNELCIVVDKFDHVLGFANKKEDISSETNHRNLKLLVQKRSANKLTFPSLWSNTCCSHPIMNFPDELIESDAIGVKKAAQRKLFHELGINNTFVPLNRIHFLGRVLYTAPNEPCTQTAFAEHEVDYILVSVLDPVATRNLADTDLMKLNPDEVSDARWMAFSDFNYMKCSPKDHISTSKTSDSDFCRSSITPWLRGLLARGLLQKLFSWAEASCGNHLQERFLTEDQSWDRTKIIHLSSEDVQ
;
A
#
# COMPACT_ATOMS: atom_id res chain seq x y z
N MET A 1 18.01 -22.37 -31.95
CA MET A 1 18.87 -21.61 -31.02
C MET A 1 18.05 -20.86 -29.97
N LEU A 2 17.19 -21.55 -29.20
CA LEU A 2 16.25 -20.91 -28.24
C LEU A 2 16.36 -21.44 -26.79
N ASN A 3 17.29 -22.37 -26.53
CA ASN A 3 17.51 -22.98 -25.21
C ASN A 3 18.94 -22.73 -24.69
N GLU A 4 19.60 -21.66 -25.14
CA GLU A 4 20.90 -21.28 -24.59
C GLU A 4 20.68 -20.61 -23.23
N LEU A 5 21.08 -21.32 -22.18
CA LEU A 5 21.16 -20.79 -20.82
C LEU A 5 22.39 -19.90 -20.71
N CYS A 6 22.16 -18.62 -20.41
CA CYS A 6 23.18 -17.64 -20.10
C CYS A 6 23.45 -17.63 -18.60
N ILE A 7 24.71 -17.47 -18.22
CA ILE A 7 25.12 -17.29 -16.82
C ILE A 7 24.81 -15.85 -16.43
N VAL A 8 23.95 -15.68 -15.42
CA VAL A 8 23.63 -14.37 -14.87
C VAL A 8 24.64 -14.08 -13.77
N VAL A 9 25.33 -12.94 -13.86
CA VAL A 9 26.31 -12.50 -12.87
C VAL A 9 25.91 -11.16 -12.24
N ASP A 10 26.40 -10.90 -11.03
CA ASP A 10 26.32 -9.56 -10.43
C ASP A 10 27.37 -8.61 -11.02
N LYS A 11 27.37 -7.35 -10.58
CA LYS A 11 28.35 -6.32 -11.01
C LYS A 11 29.80 -6.61 -10.57
N PHE A 12 30.03 -7.66 -9.79
CA PHE A 12 31.33 -8.10 -9.32
C PHE A 12 31.73 -9.45 -9.93
N ASP A 13 31.01 -9.91 -10.96
CA ASP A 13 31.24 -11.18 -11.67
C ASP A 13 30.94 -12.44 -10.82
N HIS A 14 30.09 -12.32 -9.79
CA HIS A 14 29.59 -13.50 -9.06
C HIS A 14 28.38 -14.11 -9.74
N VAL A 15 28.41 -15.43 -9.93
CA VAL A 15 27.30 -16.19 -10.55
C VAL A 15 26.06 -16.16 -9.64
N LEU A 16 24.98 -15.58 -10.15
CA LEU A 16 23.66 -15.51 -9.52
C LEU A 16 22.74 -16.66 -9.96
N GLY A 17 22.98 -17.24 -11.14
CA GLY A 17 22.20 -18.36 -11.68
C GLY A 17 22.28 -18.47 -13.20
N PHE A 18 21.28 -19.12 -13.80
CA PHE A 18 21.16 -19.28 -15.26
C PHE A 18 19.80 -18.77 -15.73
N ALA A 19 19.77 -18.03 -16.84
CA ALA A 19 18.55 -17.52 -17.47
C ALA A 19 18.56 -17.78 -18.98
N ASN A 20 17.40 -17.82 -19.62
CA ASN A 20 17.37 -17.98 -21.08
C ASN A 20 17.74 -16.66 -21.76
N LYS A 21 18.51 -16.71 -22.86
CA LYS A 21 19.00 -15.55 -23.63
C LYS A 21 17.95 -14.47 -24.01
N LYS A 22 16.65 -14.78 -23.95
CA LYS A 22 15.56 -13.84 -24.23
C LYS A 22 15.12 -13.01 -23.01
N GLU A 23 15.40 -13.48 -21.79
CA GLU A 23 15.10 -12.78 -20.54
C GLU A 23 16.10 -11.64 -20.26
N ASP A 24 17.26 -11.67 -20.91
CA ASP A 24 18.42 -10.80 -20.62
C ASP A 24 18.53 -9.56 -21.52
N ILE A 25 17.64 -9.39 -22.52
CA ILE A 25 17.70 -8.26 -23.49
C ILE A 25 16.79 -7.08 -23.09
N SER A 26 16.05 -7.14 -21.98
CA SER A 26 15.24 -6.03 -21.46
C SER A 26 15.93 -5.25 -20.34
N SER A 27 17.22 -4.96 -20.49
CA SER A 27 17.96 -4.07 -19.59
C SER A 27 17.73 -2.61 -19.96
N GLU A 28 16.55 -2.09 -19.63
CA GLU A 28 16.27 -0.69 -19.28
C GLU A 28 14.79 -0.65 -18.83
N THR A 29 14.54 -0.52 -17.53
CA THR A 29 13.23 -0.58 -16.86
C THR A 29 12.62 -1.97 -16.62
N ASN A 30 13.31 -2.82 -15.85
CA ASN A 30 12.62 -3.84 -15.06
C ASN A 30 11.82 -3.11 -13.96
N HIS A 31 10.68 -2.50 -14.32
CA HIS A 31 9.68 -2.09 -13.35
C HIS A 31 9.29 -3.35 -12.59
N ARG A 32 9.76 -3.49 -11.34
CA ARG A 32 9.22 -4.52 -10.47
C ARG A 32 7.73 -4.19 -10.39
N ASN A 33 6.89 -5.08 -10.91
CA ASN A 33 5.44 -4.93 -10.88
C ASN A 33 4.96 -5.06 -9.42
N LEU A 34 5.23 -4.03 -8.62
CA LEU A 34 4.81 -3.94 -7.24
C LEU A 34 3.29 -3.88 -7.22
N LYS A 35 2.74 -4.56 -6.22
CA LYS A 35 1.31 -4.53 -5.92
C LYS A 35 1.13 -4.04 -4.49
N LEU A 36 0.08 -3.26 -4.27
CA LEU A 36 -0.38 -2.88 -2.95
C LEU A 36 -1.37 -3.93 -2.46
N LEU A 37 -1.21 -4.39 -1.22
CA LEU A 37 -2.25 -5.16 -0.54
C LEU A 37 -3.35 -4.19 -0.11
N VAL A 38 -4.56 -4.38 -0.62
CA VAL A 38 -5.76 -3.66 -0.19
C VAL A 38 -6.66 -4.59 0.61
N GLN A 39 -7.42 -4.02 1.54
CA GLN A 39 -8.41 -4.77 2.30
C GLN A 39 -9.82 -4.26 2.02
N LYS A 40 -10.81 -5.15 2.05
CA LYS A 40 -12.22 -4.79 2.14
C LYS A 40 -12.61 -4.85 3.61
N ARG A 41 -13.02 -3.71 4.16
CA ARG A 41 -13.48 -3.60 5.54
C ARG A 41 -14.64 -4.56 5.79
N SER A 42 -14.73 -5.16 6.97
CA SER A 42 -15.87 -6.03 7.31
C SER A 42 -17.17 -5.21 7.34
N ALA A 43 -18.31 -5.90 7.23
CA ALA A 43 -19.62 -5.29 7.45
C ALA A 43 -19.84 -4.88 8.92
N ASN A 44 -19.04 -5.41 9.85
CA ASN A 44 -19.13 -5.15 11.29
C ASN A 44 -18.38 -3.87 11.71
N LYS A 45 -17.58 -3.26 10.82
CA LYS A 45 -16.87 -2.02 11.13
C LYS A 45 -17.87 -0.89 11.40
N LEU A 46 -17.63 -0.14 12.46
CA LEU A 46 -18.44 1.00 12.85
C LEU A 46 -18.38 2.12 11.80
N THR A 47 -17.17 2.43 11.32
CA THR A 47 -16.94 3.38 10.23
C THR A 47 -16.61 2.65 8.94
N PHE A 48 -17.15 3.17 7.83
CA PHE A 48 -16.84 2.74 6.48
C PHE A 48 -16.99 1.22 6.23
N PRO A 49 -18.07 0.55 6.70
CA PRO A 49 -18.22 -0.88 6.52
C PRO A 49 -18.27 -1.25 5.04
N SER A 50 -17.70 -2.41 4.70
CA SER A 50 -17.68 -2.97 3.33
C SER A 50 -16.93 -2.15 2.26
N LEU A 51 -16.31 -1.02 2.60
CA LEU A 51 -15.47 -0.26 1.66
C LEU A 51 -14.07 -0.88 1.53
N TRP A 52 -13.53 -0.82 0.32
CA TRP A 52 -12.13 -1.12 0.02
C TRP A 52 -11.21 -0.01 0.53
N SER A 53 -10.07 -0.38 1.08
CA SER A 53 -9.12 0.55 1.67
C SER A 53 -7.67 0.11 1.41
N ASN A 54 -6.70 0.94 1.76
CA ASN A 54 -5.30 0.52 1.80
C ASN A 54 -5.10 -0.61 2.83
N THR A 55 -3.88 -1.13 2.89
CA THR A 55 -3.54 -2.36 3.64
C THR A 55 -4.09 -2.42 5.06
N CYS A 56 -3.91 -1.36 5.86
CA CYS A 56 -4.36 -1.30 7.25
C CYS A 56 -4.42 0.17 7.70
N CYS A 57 -5.50 0.56 8.38
CA CYS A 57 -5.68 1.89 8.98
C CYS A 57 -6.21 1.75 10.40
N SER A 58 -5.53 2.36 11.37
CA SER A 58 -5.90 2.31 12.78
C SER A 58 -5.09 3.33 13.57
N HIS A 59 -5.15 3.27 14.90
CA HIS A 59 -4.59 4.28 15.79
C HIS A 59 -3.54 3.68 16.73
N PRO A 60 -2.50 4.46 17.07
CA PRO A 60 -1.73 4.20 18.28
C PRO A 60 -2.64 4.33 19.50
N ILE A 61 -2.43 3.50 20.53
CA ILE A 61 -3.29 3.47 21.71
C ILE A 61 -2.52 3.79 22.99
N MET A 62 -3.12 4.63 23.84
CA MET A 62 -2.46 5.15 25.06
C MET A 62 -2.03 4.05 26.02
N ASN A 63 -2.81 2.98 26.11
CA ASN A 63 -2.54 1.85 27.01
C ASN A 63 -1.32 1.00 26.59
N PHE A 64 -0.67 1.32 25.47
CA PHE A 64 0.55 0.67 25.00
C PHE A 64 1.68 1.71 25.03
N PRO A 65 2.48 1.78 26.11
CA PRO A 65 3.50 2.83 26.28
C PRO A 65 4.48 2.93 25.11
N ASP A 66 4.76 1.80 24.50
CA ASP A 66 5.62 1.67 23.32
C ASP A 66 5.08 2.40 22.08
N GLU A 67 3.76 2.59 21.99
CA GLU A 67 3.10 3.32 20.90
C GLU A 67 3.08 4.84 21.11
N LEU A 68 3.48 5.30 22.31
CA LEU A 68 3.56 6.73 22.66
C LEU A 68 4.90 7.37 22.28
N ILE A 69 5.88 6.58 21.82
CA ILE A 69 7.21 7.08 21.49
C ILE A 69 7.16 7.77 20.12
N GLU A 70 7.33 9.09 20.11
CA GLU A 70 7.22 9.91 18.89
C GLU A 70 8.48 9.88 18.01
N SER A 71 9.66 9.68 18.60
CA SER A 71 10.94 9.70 17.88
C SER A 71 10.94 8.69 16.73
N ASP A 72 11.34 9.15 15.54
CA ASP A 72 11.39 8.36 14.30
C ASP A 72 10.07 7.66 13.93
N ALA A 73 8.95 8.20 14.42
CA ALA A 73 7.61 7.64 14.28
C ALA A 73 7.52 6.19 14.81
N ILE A 74 8.35 5.81 15.78
CA ILE A 74 8.44 4.40 16.22
C ILE A 74 7.13 3.91 16.85
N GLY A 75 6.42 4.76 17.58
CA GLY A 75 5.15 4.42 18.22
C GLY A 75 4.07 4.02 17.21
N VAL A 76 3.90 4.81 16.15
CA VAL A 76 2.94 4.50 15.08
C VAL A 76 3.37 3.28 14.26
N LYS A 77 4.66 3.02 14.09
CA LYS A 77 5.16 1.79 13.44
C LYS A 77 4.82 0.54 14.26
N LYS A 78 4.94 0.61 15.59
CA LYS A 78 4.52 -0.47 16.49
C LYS A 78 3.01 -0.69 16.48
N ALA A 79 2.23 0.39 16.46
CA ALA A 79 0.78 0.32 16.28
C ALA A 79 0.41 -0.37 14.96
N ALA A 80 1.09 -0.01 13.86
CA ALA A 80 0.89 -0.64 12.56
C ALA A 80 1.19 -2.15 12.57
N GLN A 81 2.29 -2.60 13.20
CA GLN A 81 2.57 -4.02 13.38
C GLN A 81 1.47 -4.76 14.14
N ARG A 82 1.05 -4.22 15.30
CA ARG A 82 -0.03 -4.80 16.10
C ARG A 82 -1.31 -4.94 15.28
N LYS A 83 -1.65 -3.92 14.49
CA LYS A 83 -2.90 -3.88 13.72
C LYS A 83 -2.85 -4.72 12.45
N LEU A 84 -1.71 -4.80 11.76
CA LEU A 84 -1.48 -5.75 10.66
C LEU A 84 -1.67 -7.20 11.13
N PHE A 85 -1.14 -7.55 12.30
CA PHE A 85 -1.37 -8.87 12.88
C PHE A 85 -2.82 -9.09 13.28
N HIS A 86 -3.46 -8.09 13.91
CA HIS A 86 -4.85 -8.21 14.38
C HIS A 86 -5.89 -8.30 13.24
N GLU A 87 -5.72 -7.52 12.17
CA GLU A 87 -6.69 -7.43 11.08
C GLU A 87 -6.41 -8.45 9.96
N LEU A 88 -5.14 -8.60 9.57
CA LEU A 88 -4.72 -9.43 8.44
C LEU A 88 -3.96 -10.70 8.85
N GLY A 89 -3.60 -10.88 10.12
CA GLY A 89 -2.81 -12.03 10.57
C GLY A 89 -1.35 -12.00 10.12
N ILE A 90 -0.87 -10.89 9.54
CA ILE A 90 0.51 -10.79 9.02
C ILE A 90 1.48 -10.70 10.21
N ASN A 91 2.39 -11.67 10.29
CA ASN A 91 3.39 -11.72 11.36
C ASN A 91 4.45 -10.62 11.18
N ASN A 92 4.91 -10.04 12.29
CA ASN A 92 5.98 -9.06 12.34
C ASN A 92 7.31 -9.53 11.72
N THR A 93 7.52 -10.84 11.56
CA THR A 93 8.67 -11.40 10.81
C THR A 93 8.67 -10.98 9.35
N PHE A 94 7.50 -10.78 8.73
CA PHE A 94 7.38 -10.32 7.34
C PHE A 94 7.47 -8.79 7.22
N VAL A 95 7.10 -8.07 8.28
CA VAL A 95 7.07 -6.60 8.35
C VAL A 95 7.83 -6.07 9.56
N PRO A 96 9.15 -6.33 9.68
CA PRO A 96 9.94 -5.87 10.83
C PRO A 96 9.98 -4.34 10.89
N LEU A 97 10.11 -3.76 12.09
CA LEU A 97 10.02 -2.31 12.32
C LEU A 97 10.99 -1.48 11.45
N ASN A 98 12.18 -2.00 11.17
CA ASN A 98 13.17 -1.34 10.33
C ASN A 98 12.79 -1.31 8.83
N ARG A 99 11.78 -2.07 8.42
CA ARG A 99 11.19 -2.07 7.07
C ARG A 99 9.84 -1.36 7.02
N ILE A 100 9.41 -0.72 8.12
CA ILE A 100 8.26 0.18 8.12
C ILE A 100 8.79 1.61 8.04
N HIS A 101 8.57 2.24 6.89
CA HIS A 101 9.08 3.57 6.58
C HIS A 101 7.97 4.60 6.73
N PHE A 102 8.28 5.67 7.46
CA PHE A 102 7.40 6.83 7.56
C PHE A 102 7.66 7.76 6.37
N LEU A 103 6.62 8.05 5.59
CA LEU A 103 6.71 8.92 4.41
C LEU A 103 6.16 10.31 4.67
N GLY A 104 5.10 10.46 5.46
CA GLY A 104 4.54 11.77 5.72
C GLY A 104 3.21 11.69 6.44
N ARG A 105 2.54 12.83 6.59
CA ARG A 105 1.26 12.95 7.28
C ARG A 105 0.21 13.58 6.38
N VAL A 106 -1.03 13.10 6.49
CA VAL A 106 -2.20 13.73 5.87
C VAL A 106 -3.18 14.17 6.94
N LEU A 107 -3.81 15.32 6.77
CA LEU A 107 -4.96 15.75 7.57
C LEU A 107 -6.20 15.71 6.70
N TYR A 108 -7.24 15.02 7.16
CA TYR A 108 -8.51 14.94 6.45
C TYR A 108 -9.70 14.92 7.41
N THR A 109 -10.88 15.12 6.85
CA THR A 109 -12.15 14.94 7.55
C THR A 109 -13.12 14.27 6.61
N ALA A 110 -13.78 13.21 7.05
CA ALA A 110 -14.76 12.50 6.25
C ALA A 110 -15.96 12.07 7.12
N PRO A 111 -17.21 12.37 6.70
CA PRO A 111 -18.38 11.76 7.32
C PRO A 111 -18.40 10.26 7.01
N ASN A 112 -19.02 9.47 7.89
CA ASN A 112 -19.12 8.02 7.68
C ASN A 112 -19.91 7.68 6.40
N GLU A 113 -19.45 6.68 5.66
CA GLU A 113 -20.13 6.14 4.48
C GLU A 113 -20.44 4.64 4.66
N PRO A 114 -21.69 4.18 4.50
CA PRO A 114 -22.87 4.95 4.14
C PRO A 114 -23.33 5.88 5.28
N CYS A 115 -23.88 7.05 4.93
CA CYS A 115 -24.32 8.10 5.86
C CYS A 115 -25.57 7.72 6.71
N THR A 116 -25.84 6.43 6.91
CA THR A 116 -26.96 5.94 7.72
C THR A 116 -26.74 6.17 9.21
N GLN A 117 -25.48 6.35 9.64
CA GLN A 117 -25.12 6.69 11.01
C GLN A 117 -24.41 8.04 11.04
N THR A 118 -25.18 9.12 11.12
CA THR A 118 -24.71 10.52 11.09
C THR A 118 -23.83 10.93 12.28
N ALA A 119 -23.72 10.08 13.30
CA ALA A 119 -22.89 10.33 14.48
C ALA A 119 -21.40 10.01 14.28
N PHE A 120 -21.03 9.31 13.22
CA PHE A 120 -19.65 8.90 12.99
C PHE A 120 -18.99 9.70 11.86
N ALA A 121 -17.77 10.15 12.13
CA ALA A 121 -16.89 10.82 11.18
C ALA A 121 -15.44 10.56 11.60
N GLU A 122 -14.53 10.58 10.64
CA GLU A 122 -13.10 10.59 10.91
C GLU A 122 -12.56 12.02 10.71
N HIS A 123 -11.70 12.45 11.64
CA HIS A 123 -10.97 13.72 11.61
C HIS A 123 -9.56 13.45 12.14
N GLU A 124 -8.62 13.21 11.25
CA GLU A 124 -7.36 12.54 11.61
C GLU A 124 -6.14 13.19 10.97
N VAL A 125 -5.08 13.30 11.77
CA VAL A 125 -3.71 13.41 11.24
C VAL A 125 -3.18 11.99 11.08
N ASP A 126 -3.23 11.47 9.86
CA ASP A 126 -2.89 10.10 9.56
C ASP A 126 -1.43 9.98 9.06
N TYR A 127 -0.74 8.94 9.52
CA TYR A 127 0.67 8.70 9.21
C TYR A 127 0.77 7.74 8.02
N ILE A 128 1.34 8.21 6.92
CA ILE A 128 1.61 7.37 5.76
C ILE A 128 2.84 6.51 6.07
N LEU A 129 2.58 5.22 6.30
CA LEU A 129 3.58 4.19 6.50
C LEU A 129 3.63 3.27 5.27
N VAL A 130 4.82 2.84 4.87
CA VAL A 130 5.02 1.87 3.79
C VAL A 130 5.98 0.78 4.24
N SER A 131 5.68 -0.46 3.87
CA SER A 131 6.60 -1.59 4.00
C SER A 131 6.56 -2.41 2.72
N VAL A 132 7.74 -2.74 2.20
CA VAL A 132 7.88 -3.60 1.03
C VAL A 132 8.36 -4.96 1.51
N LEU A 133 7.53 -5.97 1.26
CA LEU A 133 7.84 -7.36 1.60
C LEU A 133 9.16 -7.79 0.97
N ASP A 134 9.95 -8.55 1.73
CA ASP A 134 11.22 -9.06 1.24
C ASP A 134 10.97 -10.16 0.20
N PRO A 135 11.40 -9.97 -1.07
CA PRO A 135 11.13 -10.95 -2.13
C PRO A 135 11.82 -12.30 -1.89
N VAL A 136 12.85 -12.37 -1.04
CA VAL A 136 13.47 -13.62 -0.63
C VAL A 136 12.64 -14.30 0.44
N ALA A 137 12.20 -13.55 1.46
CA ALA A 137 11.41 -14.09 2.57
C ALA A 137 9.99 -14.50 2.15
N THR A 138 9.44 -13.91 1.09
CA THR A 138 8.09 -14.20 0.59
C THR A 138 8.08 -15.02 -0.70
N ARG A 139 9.24 -15.56 -1.12
CA ARG A 139 9.32 -16.39 -2.33
C ARG A 139 8.47 -17.64 -2.18
N ASN A 140 7.55 -17.89 -3.11
CA ASN A 140 6.62 -19.02 -3.10
C ASN A 140 5.76 -19.13 -1.83
N LEU A 141 5.64 -18.03 -1.07
CA LEU A 141 4.77 -17.98 0.10
C LEU A 141 3.33 -17.85 -0.39
N ALA A 142 2.47 -18.80 -0.03
CA ALA A 142 1.05 -18.67 -0.33
C ALA A 142 0.44 -17.53 0.50
N ASP A 143 -0.57 -16.87 -0.05
CA ASP A 143 -1.30 -15.82 0.68
C ASP A 143 -1.86 -16.34 2.01
N THR A 144 -2.27 -17.61 2.08
CA THR A 144 -2.76 -18.26 3.32
C THR A 144 -1.70 -18.45 4.40
N ASP A 145 -0.42 -18.49 4.01
CA ASP A 145 0.71 -18.58 4.93
C ASP A 145 1.21 -17.19 5.36
N LEU A 146 1.01 -16.19 4.50
CA LEU A 146 1.34 -14.79 4.77
C LEU A 146 0.29 -14.10 5.66
N MET A 147 -0.99 -14.31 5.36
CA MET A 147 -2.11 -13.61 5.97
C MET A 147 -3.24 -14.56 6.38
N LYS A 148 -3.84 -14.27 7.53
CA LYS A 148 -5.04 -14.92 8.05
C LYS A 148 -6.00 -13.85 8.50
N LEU A 149 -6.95 -13.51 7.63
CA LEU A 149 -7.90 -12.41 7.84
C LEU A 149 -8.72 -12.63 9.11
N ASN A 150 -8.88 -11.57 9.89
CA ASN A 150 -9.86 -11.51 10.96
C ASN A 150 -11.22 -11.08 10.37
N PRO A 151 -12.23 -11.97 10.31
CA PRO A 151 -13.50 -11.68 9.64
C PRO A 151 -14.31 -10.55 10.30
N ASP A 152 -14.05 -10.24 11.58
CA ASP A 152 -14.66 -9.11 12.25
C ASP A 152 -14.11 -7.76 11.77
N GLU A 153 -12.92 -7.76 11.16
CA GLU A 153 -12.21 -6.57 10.71
C GLU A 153 -12.16 -6.45 9.18
N VAL A 154 -11.95 -7.58 8.50
CA VAL A 154 -11.65 -7.67 7.06
C VAL A 154 -12.48 -8.76 6.42
N SER A 155 -13.22 -8.41 5.37
CA SER A 155 -14.06 -9.34 4.61
C SER A 155 -13.38 -9.91 3.37
N ASP A 156 -12.42 -9.21 2.79
CA ASP A 156 -11.66 -9.62 1.60
C ASP A 156 -10.31 -8.89 1.56
N ALA A 157 -9.32 -9.42 0.83
CA ALA A 157 -8.02 -8.79 0.63
C ALA A 157 -7.49 -9.09 -0.78
N ARG A 158 -6.88 -8.10 -1.45
CA ARG A 158 -6.39 -8.24 -2.83
C ARG A 158 -5.06 -7.54 -3.04
N TRP A 159 -4.21 -8.14 -3.88
CA TRP A 159 -3.00 -7.51 -4.38
C TRP A 159 -3.29 -6.75 -5.67
N MET A 160 -3.16 -5.42 -5.65
CA MET A 160 -3.49 -4.55 -6.78
C MET A 160 -2.27 -3.79 -7.30
N ALA A 161 -2.06 -3.82 -8.62
CA ALA A 161 -1.07 -2.97 -9.28
C ALA A 161 -1.59 -1.52 -9.33
N PHE A 162 -0.68 -0.54 -9.49
CA PHE A 162 -1.07 0.86 -9.59
C PHE A 162 -2.08 1.12 -10.74
N SER A 163 -1.95 0.39 -11.84
CA SER A 163 -2.87 0.47 -12.99
C SER A 163 -4.33 0.16 -12.62
N ASP A 164 -4.55 -0.71 -11.64
CA ASP A 164 -5.89 -1.15 -11.23
C ASP A 164 -6.66 -0.01 -10.54
N PHE A 165 -5.94 0.96 -9.97
CA PHE A 165 -6.54 2.16 -9.36
C PHE A 165 -6.96 3.23 -10.37
N ASN A 166 -6.55 3.14 -11.64
CA ASN A 166 -6.96 4.12 -12.65
C ASN A 166 -8.47 4.10 -12.88
N TYR A 167 -9.10 2.93 -12.78
CA TYR A 167 -10.56 2.78 -12.86
C TYR A 167 -11.30 3.44 -11.70
N MET A 168 -10.61 3.70 -10.57
CA MET A 168 -11.18 4.33 -9.37
C MET A 168 -11.08 5.87 -9.39
N LYS A 169 -10.40 6.45 -10.39
CA LYS A 169 -10.28 7.91 -10.53
C LYS A 169 -11.51 8.54 -11.18
N CYS A 170 -12.27 7.77 -11.97
CA CYS A 170 -13.42 8.26 -12.72
C CYS A 170 -14.70 8.32 -11.87
N SER A 171 -15.55 9.32 -12.14
CA SER A 171 -16.87 9.41 -11.53
C SER A 171 -17.79 8.33 -12.13
N PRO A 172 -18.79 7.81 -11.40
CA PRO A 172 -19.80 6.92 -11.98
C PRO A 172 -20.46 7.47 -13.26
N LYS A 173 -20.46 8.80 -13.45
CA LYS A 173 -21.02 9.49 -14.62
C LYS A 173 -20.17 9.38 -15.89
N ASP A 174 -18.91 8.99 -15.78
CA ASP A 174 -17.97 8.91 -16.92
C ASP A 174 -17.98 7.51 -17.60
N HIS A 175 -18.73 6.56 -17.05
CA HIS A 175 -18.90 5.22 -17.62
C HIS A 175 -19.91 5.21 -18.78
N ILE A 176 -19.63 5.95 -19.85
CA ILE A 176 -20.20 5.65 -21.17
C ILE A 176 -19.15 4.87 -21.96
N SER A 177 -19.36 3.56 -22.02
CA SER A 177 -18.80 2.64 -23.02
C SER A 177 -17.26 2.64 -23.13
N THR A 178 -16.60 1.70 -22.47
CA THR A 178 -15.68 0.76 -23.16
C THR A 178 -15.16 -0.33 -22.21
N SER A 179 -15.26 -1.57 -22.70
CA SER A 179 -14.65 -2.82 -22.23
C SER A 179 -15.25 -3.51 -20.98
N LYS A 180 -15.67 -4.75 -21.25
CA LYS A 180 -16.08 -5.77 -20.29
C LYS A 180 -14.89 -6.13 -19.39
N THR A 181 -14.82 -5.60 -18.19
CA THR A 181 -14.22 -6.30 -17.05
C THR A 181 -15.30 -6.45 -15.99
N SER A 182 -15.47 -7.65 -15.49
CA SER A 182 -16.60 -8.12 -14.67
C SER A 182 -16.50 -7.73 -13.20
N ASP A 183 -15.72 -6.70 -12.84
CA ASP A 183 -15.43 -6.36 -11.45
C ASP A 183 -16.13 -5.05 -11.08
N SER A 184 -17.46 -5.11 -10.93
CA SER A 184 -18.29 -4.00 -10.44
C SER A 184 -17.94 -3.55 -9.01
N ASP A 185 -17.02 -4.24 -8.34
CA ASP A 185 -16.63 -4.05 -6.95
C ASP A 185 -15.63 -2.90 -6.73
N PHE A 186 -14.97 -2.38 -7.77
CA PHE A 186 -13.93 -1.37 -7.67
C PHE A 186 -14.24 -0.10 -8.47
N CYS A 187 -14.97 0.81 -7.84
CA CYS A 187 -15.26 2.16 -8.35
C CYS A 187 -14.91 3.19 -7.28
N ARG A 188 -14.87 4.49 -7.63
CA ARG A 188 -14.51 5.55 -6.67
C ARG A 188 -15.34 5.47 -5.37
N SER A 189 -16.64 5.18 -5.48
CA SER A 189 -17.54 5.09 -4.32
C SER A 189 -17.37 3.81 -3.48
N SER A 190 -16.67 2.80 -3.99
CA SER A 190 -16.42 1.56 -3.24
C SER A 190 -15.13 1.58 -2.42
N ILE A 191 -14.34 2.66 -2.50
CA ILE A 191 -13.13 2.87 -1.70
C ILE A 191 -13.34 3.92 -0.60
N THR A 192 -12.54 3.84 0.47
CA THR A 192 -12.60 4.74 1.62
C THR A 192 -12.16 6.18 1.28
N PRO A 193 -12.70 7.21 1.96
CA PRO A 193 -12.42 8.62 1.66
C PRO A 193 -10.93 9.00 1.66
N TRP A 194 -10.14 8.49 2.61
CA TRP A 194 -8.70 8.76 2.64
C TRP A 194 -7.97 8.14 1.44
N LEU A 195 -8.37 6.95 0.98
CA LEU A 195 -7.79 6.33 -0.22
C LEU A 195 -8.14 7.12 -1.48
N ARG A 196 -9.37 7.67 -1.56
CA ARG A 196 -9.76 8.63 -2.62
C ARG A 196 -8.85 9.85 -2.61
N GLY A 197 -8.58 10.41 -1.42
CA GLY A 197 -7.71 11.57 -1.28
C GLY A 197 -6.24 11.30 -1.64
N LEU A 198 -5.71 10.13 -1.27
CA LEU A 198 -4.37 9.70 -1.69
C LEU A 198 -4.27 9.56 -3.22
N LEU A 199 -5.33 9.07 -3.88
CA LEU A 199 -5.41 8.98 -5.34
C LEU A 199 -5.52 10.35 -6.00
N ALA A 200 -6.44 11.20 -5.52
CA ALA A 200 -6.70 12.52 -6.07
C ALA A 200 -5.46 13.43 -6.02
N ARG A 201 -4.69 13.33 -4.94
CA ARG A 201 -3.48 14.13 -4.72
C ARG A 201 -2.21 13.51 -5.32
N GLY A 202 -2.31 12.38 -6.02
CA GLY A 202 -1.16 11.66 -6.58
C GLY A 202 -0.22 11.04 -5.54
N LEU A 203 -0.62 11.02 -4.26
CA LEU A 203 0.18 10.49 -3.17
C LEU A 203 0.33 8.97 -3.26
N LEU A 204 -0.68 8.26 -3.78
CA LEU A 204 -0.56 6.83 -4.03
C LEU A 204 0.47 6.56 -5.13
N GLN A 205 0.46 7.32 -6.23
CA GLN A 205 1.47 7.19 -7.29
C GLN A 205 2.87 7.43 -6.74
N LYS A 206 3.04 8.49 -5.94
CA LYS A 206 4.28 8.82 -5.26
C LYS A 206 4.77 7.72 -4.32
N LEU A 207 3.85 7.02 -3.64
CA LEU A 207 4.16 5.87 -2.79
C LEU A 207 4.68 4.70 -3.63
N PHE A 208 4.07 4.40 -4.77
CA PHE A 208 4.58 3.39 -5.70
C PHE A 208 5.98 3.76 -6.24
N SER A 209 6.20 5.00 -6.66
CA SER A 209 7.52 5.47 -7.10
C SER A 209 8.59 5.30 -6.03
N TRP A 210 8.27 5.65 -4.78
CA TRP A 210 9.16 5.45 -3.64
C TRP A 210 9.46 3.97 -3.41
N ALA A 211 8.43 3.11 -3.43
CA ALA A 211 8.59 1.67 -3.20
C ALA A 211 9.44 1.00 -4.30
N GLU A 212 9.21 1.36 -5.57
CA GLU A 212 10.03 0.90 -6.70
C GLU A 212 11.49 1.32 -6.53
N ALA A 213 11.73 2.58 -6.16
CA ALA A 213 13.07 3.11 -5.99
C ALA A 213 13.80 2.45 -4.79
N SER A 214 13.08 2.17 -3.69
CA SER A 214 13.63 1.50 -2.50
C SER A 214 14.10 0.06 -2.77
N CYS A 215 13.56 -0.56 -3.82
CA CYS A 215 13.87 -1.92 -4.23
C CYS A 215 15.08 -2.04 -5.17
N GLY A 216 15.52 -0.94 -5.79
CA GLY A 216 16.53 -0.95 -6.85
C GLY A 216 17.97 -0.99 -6.30
N ASN A 217 18.73 -2.03 -6.64
CA ASN A 217 20.13 -2.21 -6.21
C ASN A 217 21.12 -1.21 -6.84
N HIS A 218 20.69 -0.38 -7.81
CA HIS A 218 21.60 0.38 -8.68
C HIS A 218 21.26 1.87 -8.86
N LEU A 219 20.21 2.39 -8.21
CA LEU A 219 19.74 3.78 -8.39
C LEU A 219 19.62 4.51 -7.05
N GLN A 220 20.71 4.56 -6.28
CA GLN A 220 20.73 5.26 -5.00
C GLN A 220 20.30 6.73 -5.14
N GLU A 221 20.65 7.39 -6.24
CA GLU A 221 20.20 8.75 -6.56
C GLU A 221 18.68 8.85 -6.79
N ARG A 222 18.07 7.87 -7.49
CA ARG A 222 16.61 7.83 -7.68
C ARG A 222 15.92 7.63 -6.33
N PHE A 223 16.41 6.69 -5.51
CA PHE A 223 15.85 6.49 -4.17
C PHE A 223 15.95 7.75 -3.32
N LEU A 224 17.12 8.41 -3.29
CA LEU A 224 17.29 9.67 -2.55
C LEU A 224 16.33 10.75 -3.05
N THR A 225 16.16 10.87 -4.37
CA THR A 225 15.23 11.85 -4.96
C THR A 225 13.78 11.57 -4.55
N GLU A 226 13.33 10.32 -4.69
CA GLU A 226 11.97 9.92 -4.30
C GLU A 226 11.76 10.05 -2.79
N ASP A 227 12.75 9.69 -1.97
CA ASP A 227 12.69 9.77 -0.52
C ASP A 227 12.68 11.21 -0.01
N GLN A 228 13.45 12.11 -0.62
CA GLN A 228 13.47 13.55 -0.32
C GLN A 228 12.22 14.27 -0.83
N SER A 229 11.55 13.74 -1.85
CA SER A 229 10.29 14.30 -2.33
C SER A 229 9.21 14.28 -1.24
N TRP A 230 9.32 13.39 -0.27
CA TRP A 230 8.45 13.29 0.89
C TRP A 230 8.91 14.22 2.02
N ASP A 231 8.30 15.41 2.07
CA ASP A 231 8.49 16.37 3.16
C ASP A 231 7.78 15.91 4.44
N ARG A 232 8.50 15.13 5.24
CA ARG A 232 8.04 14.56 6.52
C ARG A 232 7.71 15.61 7.59
N THR A 233 8.20 16.84 7.42
CA THR A 233 7.95 17.93 8.37
C THR A 233 6.56 18.54 8.21
N LYS A 234 5.96 18.41 7.02
CA LYS A 234 4.65 18.95 6.70
C LYS A 234 3.52 17.95 6.91
N ILE A 235 2.32 18.50 7.03
CA ILE A 235 1.05 17.77 6.99
C ILE A 235 0.36 18.18 5.69
N ILE A 236 -0.01 17.20 4.87
CA ILE A 236 -0.71 17.42 3.61
C ILE A 236 -2.21 17.44 3.89
N HIS A 237 -2.87 18.54 3.57
CA HIS A 237 -4.31 18.66 3.76
C HIS A 237 -5.05 18.05 2.57
N LEU A 238 -5.91 17.06 2.84
CA LEU A 238 -6.87 16.52 1.90
C LEU A 238 -8.17 17.34 2.04
N SER A 239 -8.57 17.98 0.95
CA SER A 239 -9.80 18.77 0.91
C SER A 239 -11.04 17.88 0.90
N SER A 240 -12.21 18.46 1.16
CA SER A 240 -13.48 17.74 1.03
C SER A 240 -13.70 17.17 -0.37
N GLU A 241 -13.20 17.84 -1.41
CA GLU A 241 -13.27 17.37 -2.80
C GLU A 241 -12.34 16.18 -3.05
N ASP A 242 -11.18 16.14 -2.40
CA ASP A 242 -10.23 15.03 -2.53
C ASP A 242 -10.84 13.72 -1.98
N VAL A 243 -11.58 13.80 -0.88
CA VAL A 243 -12.09 12.66 -0.12
C VAL A 243 -13.50 12.20 -0.51
N GLN A 244 -14.23 12.98 -1.32
CA GLN A 244 -15.56 12.62 -1.84
C GLN A 244 -15.46 11.81 -3.14
#